data_AF-A0AAV2BUS7-F1
#
_entry.id   AF-A0AAV2BUS7-F1
#
_cell.length_a   1.000
_cell.length_b   1.000
_cell.length_c   1.000
_cell.angle_alpha   90.00
_cell.angle_beta   90.00
_cell.angle_gamma   90.00
#
_symmetry.space_group_name_H-M   'P 1'
#
loop_
_entity.id
_entity.type
_entity.pdbx_description
1 polymer ?
#
loop_
_entity_poly.entity_id
_entity_poly.type
_entity_poly.pdbx_seq_one_letter_code
_entity_poly.pdbx_strand_id
1 'polypeptide(L)'
;MKSGSRRTTTLYEKLLGVLYSRFLLMRTAEKDNSSSINESVTQNAILRYPKLPTFDGNIKNWLGFWGQFKKIDTDPNLDDHDKFAYLLQSMEKGSSAEELIKSFPPGGESYSKALQQLQSRFGKEDLLIEVYVRDLLSLVLLKNSQQKFSLRKLYDNLELKLRALEVLGVARDKYAAMLYPLVESSLPDDTLRAWQRFRAINRSYKETESSEQNDKKESTHRMDLDGLLLFLIDEIEGEERVSIATNCFTKYPSPKPGNAKHFGFKNRREFPQAHLLLQL
;
A
#
# COMPACT_ATOMS: atom_id res chain seq x y z
N MET A 1 55.64 -3.53 1.44
CA MET A 1 55.33 -2.84 0.17
C MET A 1 53.86 -2.44 0.18
N LYS A 2 53.57 -1.14 0.15
CA LYS A 2 52.20 -0.60 0.03
C LYS A 2 51.83 -0.55 -1.44
N SER A 3 50.71 -1.17 -1.81
CA SER A 3 49.96 -0.93 -3.05
C SER A 3 48.56 -1.47 -2.78
N GLY A 4 47.45 -0.77 -2.91
CA GLY A 4 47.16 0.42 -3.71
C GLY A 4 45.72 0.23 -4.17
N SER A 5 44.77 0.27 -3.23
CA SER A 5 43.34 0.00 -3.48
C SER A 5 42.75 1.13 -4.33
N ARG A 6 42.70 0.93 -5.65
CA ARG A 6 41.99 1.83 -6.57
C ARG A 6 40.49 1.65 -6.36
N ARG A 7 39.86 2.70 -5.83
CA ARG A 7 38.41 2.83 -5.69
C ARG A 7 37.78 2.95 -7.08
N THR A 8 37.07 1.92 -7.52
CA THR A 8 36.14 2.01 -8.66
C THR A 8 34.77 2.39 -8.12
N THR A 9 34.59 3.67 -7.82
CA THR A 9 33.29 4.24 -7.49
C THR A 9 32.49 4.35 -8.78
N THR A 10 31.48 3.50 -8.93
CA THR A 10 30.69 3.36 -10.17
C THR A 10 29.87 4.63 -10.42
N LEU A 11 29.61 4.95 -11.69
CA LEU A 11 28.80 6.12 -12.10
C LEU A 11 27.42 6.17 -11.43
N TYR A 12 26.92 5.01 -10.99
CA TYR A 12 25.67 4.86 -10.27
C TYR A 12 25.66 5.57 -8.91
N GLU A 13 26.75 5.48 -8.14
CA GLU A 13 26.86 6.15 -6.83
C GLU A 13 26.94 7.68 -6.97
N LYS A 14 27.59 8.17 -8.03
CA LYS A 14 27.62 9.61 -8.34
C LYS A 14 26.25 10.14 -8.73
N LEU A 15 25.47 9.38 -9.51
CA LEU A 15 24.10 9.73 -9.89
C LEU A 15 23.14 9.74 -8.69
N LEU A 16 23.24 8.74 -7.80
CA LEU A 16 22.47 8.68 -6.55
C LEU A 16 22.76 9.88 -5.64
N GLY A 17 24.04 10.27 -5.51
CA GLY A 17 24.43 11.44 -4.71
C GLY A 17 23.87 12.75 -5.25
N VAL A 18 23.85 12.94 -6.57
CA VAL A 18 23.29 14.14 -7.21
C VAL A 18 21.77 14.19 -7.05
N LEU A 19 21.08 13.06 -7.23
CA LEU A 19 19.63 12.98 -7.07
C LEU A 19 19.21 13.19 -5.62
N TYR A 20 19.95 12.63 -4.66
CA TYR A 20 19.68 12.81 -3.24
C TYR A 20 19.90 14.26 -2.78
N SER A 21 20.97 14.91 -3.26
CA SER A 21 21.25 16.31 -2.98
C SER A 21 20.18 17.24 -3.59
N ARG A 22 19.71 16.94 -4.80
CA ARG A 22 18.64 17.70 -5.46
C ARG A 22 17.28 17.50 -4.79
N PHE A 23 17.01 16.30 -4.27
CA PHE A 23 15.82 16.00 -3.47
C PHE A 23 15.83 16.75 -2.13
N LEU A 24 16.98 16.83 -1.45
CA LEU A 24 17.14 17.62 -0.22
C LEU A 24 17.00 19.13 -0.47
N LEU A 25 17.57 19.65 -1.56
CA LEU A 25 17.44 21.07 -1.94
C LEU A 25 15.99 21.46 -2.27
N MET A 26 15.21 20.57 -2.90
CA MET A 26 13.77 20.80 -3.11
C MET A 26 12.99 20.84 -1.79
N ARG A 27 13.40 20.04 -0.80
CA ARG A 27 12.76 19.98 0.51
C ARG A 27 13.08 21.20 1.39
N THR A 28 14.20 21.87 1.15
CA THR A 28 14.57 23.11 1.86
C THR A 28 13.97 24.36 1.21
N ALA A 29 13.64 24.31 -0.09
CA ALA A 29 13.05 25.45 -0.81
C ALA A 29 11.55 25.68 -0.49
N GLU A 30 10.87 24.74 0.15
CA GLU A 30 9.46 24.90 0.59
C GLU A 30 9.30 25.63 1.93
N LYS A 31 10.40 26.08 2.58
CA LYS A 31 10.32 26.66 3.93
C LYS A 31 10.51 28.18 4.02
N ASP A 32 10.92 28.86 2.95
CA ASP A 32 11.14 30.30 2.96
C ASP A 32 10.30 30.99 1.88
N ASN A 33 9.05 31.35 2.23
CA ASN A 33 8.39 32.46 1.56
C ASN A 33 7.42 33.18 2.50
N SER A 34 7.98 34.00 3.39
CA SER A 34 7.25 35.08 4.07
C SER A 34 7.65 36.42 3.43
N SER A 35 6.72 37.04 2.72
CA SER A 35 6.76 38.49 2.46
C SER A 35 5.34 39.06 2.49
N SER A 36 5.16 40.00 3.41
CA SER A 36 3.97 40.74 3.81
C SER A 36 3.39 41.63 2.71
N ILE A 37 2.05 41.74 2.64
CA ILE A 37 1.31 42.96 2.24
C ILE A 37 0.03 43.09 3.10
N ASN A 38 -0.27 44.33 3.47
CA ASN A 38 -1.13 44.83 4.54
C ASN A 38 -2.66 44.84 4.28
N GLU A 39 -3.36 44.84 5.43
CA GLU A 39 -4.55 45.61 5.80
C GLU A 39 -5.96 45.30 5.26
N SER A 40 -6.74 44.86 6.25
CA SER A 40 -8.12 45.22 6.59
C SER A 40 -9.24 44.27 6.16
N VAL A 41 -10.09 44.02 7.16
CA VAL A 41 -11.48 43.52 7.12
C VAL A 41 -11.69 42.06 7.55
N THR A 42 -12.43 41.97 8.67
CA THR A 42 -13.13 40.83 9.29
C THR A 42 -12.32 39.74 9.99
N GLN A 43 -12.47 39.72 11.32
CA GLN A 43 -12.18 38.61 12.21
C GLN A 43 -12.97 37.36 11.77
N ASN A 44 -12.44 36.61 10.82
CA ASN A 44 -12.73 35.19 10.67
C ASN A 44 -11.44 34.49 11.05
N ALA A 45 -11.45 33.83 12.20
CA ALA A 45 -10.34 33.02 12.69
C ALA A 45 -9.86 32.11 11.55
N ILE A 46 -8.66 32.40 11.06
CA ILE A 46 -7.96 31.54 10.11
C ILE A 46 -7.72 30.24 10.87
N LEU A 47 -8.57 29.24 10.62
CA LEU A 47 -8.36 27.90 11.11
C LEU A 47 -6.97 27.46 10.64
N ARG A 48 -6.00 27.41 11.55
CA ARG A 48 -4.58 27.08 11.35
C ARG A 48 -4.32 25.71 10.70
N TYR A 49 -5.36 24.91 10.45
CA TYR A 49 -5.28 23.57 9.91
C TYR A 49 -6.00 23.48 8.54
N PRO A 50 -5.28 23.20 7.44
CA PRO A 50 -5.89 23.05 6.12
C PRO A 50 -6.63 21.71 6.04
N LYS A 51 -7.97 21.79 6.07
CA LYS A 51 -8.94 20.69 5.85
C LYS A 51 -8.81 19.52 6.84
N LEU A 52 -9.68 19.52 7.83
CA LEU A 52 -9.80 18.45 8.80
C LEU A 52 -10.36 17.17 8.18
N PRO A 53 -9.94 15.98 8.67
CA PRO A 53 -10.63 14.75 8.36
C PRO A 53 -12.07 14.82 8.86
N THR A 54 -13.02 14.38 8.04
CA THR A 54 -14.42 14.25 8.45
C THR A 54 -14.66 12.86 9.05
N PHE A 55 -15.38 12.81 10.17
CA PHE A 55 -15.77 11.58 10.84
C PHE A 55 -17.28 11.39 10.80
N ASP A 56 -17.69 10.25 10.25
CA ASP A 56 -19.09 9.86 10.01
C ASP A 56 -19.73 9.12 11.20
N GLY A 57 -18.97 8.88 12.27
CA GLY A 57 -19.42 8.03 13.38
C GLY A 57 -19.33 6.54 13.08
N ASN A 58 -18.73 6.12 11.96
CA ASN A 58 -18.47 4.72 11.71
C ASN A 58 -17.18 4.29 12.41
N ILE A 59 -17.30 3.34 13.32
CA ILE A 59 -16.17 2.81 14.09
C ILE A 59 -15.03 2.31 13.19
N LYS A 60 -15.30 1.79 11.99
CA LYS A 60 -14.26 1.34 11.05
C LYS A 60 -13.31 2.46 10.61
N ASN A 61 -13.81 3.70 10.58
CA ASN A 61 -13.08 4.88 10.17
C ASN A 61 -12.39 5.58 11.34
N TRP A 62 -12.63 5.12 12.58
CA TRP A 62 -12.13 5.76 13.79
C TRP A 62 -10.60 5.89 13.81
N LEU A 63 -9.86 4.81 13.51
CA LEU A 63 -8.39 4.87 13.55
C LEU A 63 -7.81 5.88 12.57
N GLY A 64 -8.38 5.97 11.36
CA GLY A 64 -7.96 6.93 10.33
C GLY A 64 -8.27 8.38 10.72
N PHE A 65 -9.42 8.61 11.35
CA PHE A 65 -9.79 9.91 11.90
C PHE A 65 -8.89 10.30 13.09
N TRP A 66 -8.83 9.44 14.11
CA TRP A 66 -8.13 9.71 15.36
C TRP A 66 -6.64 9.93 15.14
N GLY A 67 -6.00 9.15 14.27
CA GLY A 67 -4.58 9.32 13.92
C GLY A 67 -4.23 10.70 13.36
N GLN A 68 -5.20 11.39 12.75
CA GLN A 68 -5.04 12.75 12.24
C GLN A 68 -5.49 13.80 13.25
N PHE A 69 -6.66 13.62 13.86
CA PHE A 69 -7.25 14.57 14.81
C PHE A 69 -6.42 14.70 16.09
N LYS A 70 -5.71 13.63 16.50
CA LYS A 70 -4.82 13.65 17.67
C LYS A 70 -3.80 14.80 17.62
N LYS A 71 -3.36 15.23 16.44
CA LYS A 71 -2.43 16.36 16.31
C LYS A 71 -3.01 17.67 16.85
N ILE A 72 -4.31 17.88 16.64
CA ILE A 72 -5.06 19.07 17.09
C ILE A 72 -5.30 18.99 18.59
N ASP A 73 -5.72 17.81 19.08
CA ASP A 73 -5.89 17.54 20.51
C ASP A 73 -4.60 17.82 21.30
N THR A 74 -3.46 17.36 20.78
CA THR A 74 -2.15 17.55 21.42
C THR A 74 -1.47 18.89 21.14
N ASP A 75 -2.05 19.78 20.31
CA ASP A 75 -1.43 21.08 20.01
C ASP A 75 -1.51 21.99 21.25
N PRO A 76 -0.36 22.42 21.81
CA PRO A 76 -0.35 23.32 22.96
C PRO A 76 -0.69 24.78 22.58
N ASN A 77 -0.71 25.12 21.28
CA ASN A 77 -1.02 26.48 20.82
C ASN A 77 -2.52 26.70 20.59
N LEU A 78 -3.34 25.67 20.73
CA LEU A 78 -4.79 25.75 20.65
C LEU A 78 -5.38 25.69 22.05
N ASP A 79 -6.29 26.63 22.34
CA ASP A 79 -7.12 26.53 23.52
C ASP A 79 -8.26 25.52 23.31
N ASP A 80 -8.93 25.15 24.40
CA ASP A 80 -10.01 24.16 24.35
C ASP A 80 -11.22 24.65 23.54
N HIS A 81 -11.43 25.96 23.43
CA HIS A 81 -12.54 26.52 22.66
C HIS A 81 -12.31 26.31 21.16
N ASP A 82 -11.11 26.61 20.67
CA ASP A 82 -10.70 26.35 19.31
C ASP A 82 -10.69 24.85 19.01
N LYS A 83 -10.18 24.03 19.94
CA LYS A 83 -10.22 22.56 19.79
C LYS A 83 -11.64 22.02 19.70
N PHE A 84 -12.60 22.58 20.46
CA PHE A 84 -14.01 22.22 20.34
C PHE A 84 -14.58 22.60 18.97
N ALA A 85 -14.26 23.79 18.46
CA ALA A 85 -14.68 24.21 17.13
C ALA A 85 -14.12 23.28 16.04
N TYR A 86 -12.84 22.89 16.14
CA TYR A 86 -12.21 21.90 15.27
C TYR A 86 -12.88 20.53 15.38
N LEU A 87 -13.19 20.08 16.60
CA LEU A 87 -13.87 18.80 16.83
C LEU A 87 -15.22 18.78 16.12
N LEU A 88 -16.04 19.82 16.30
CA LEU A 88 -17.34 19.94 15.65
C LEU A 88 -17.22 20.00 14.12
N GLN A 89 -16.27 20.78 13.59
CA GLN A 89 -16.02 20.87 12.15
C GLN A 89 -15.54 19.55 11.54
N SER A 90 -14.86 18.72 12.34
CA SER A 90 -14.36 17.41 11.90
C SER A 90 -15.44 16.34 11.89
N MET A 91 -16.69 16.62 12.26
CA MET A 91 -17.79 15.67 12.17
C MET A 91 -18.53 15.85 10.84
N GLU A 92 -18.90 14.73 10.21
CA GLU A 92 -19.73 14.77 9.00
C GLU A 92 -21.14 15.25 9.35
N LYS A 93 -21.70 16.16 8.53
CA LYS A 93 -23.02 16.73 8.77
C LYS A 93 -24.11 15.65 8.75
N GLY A 94 -24.95 15.62 9.78
CA GLY A 94 -26.02 14.62 9.94
C GLY A 94 -25.53 13.25 10.41
N SER A 95 -24.26 13.11 10.77
CA SER A 95 -23.73 11.87 11.32
C SER A 95 -24.06 11.71 12.80
N SER A 96 -24.05 10.46 13.29
CA SER A 96 -24.22 10.19 14.72
C SER A 96 -23.07 10.75 15.57
N ALA A 97 -21.90 10.98 14.96
CA ALA A 97 -20.79 11.67 15.63
C ALA A 97 -21.07 13.17 15.78
N GLU A 98 -21.62 13.83 14.76
CA GLU A 98 -22.01 15.24 14.85
C GLU A 98 -23.11 15.46 15.89
N GLU A 99 -24.14 14.60 15.90
CA GLU A 99 -25.21 14.63 16.91
C GLU A 99 -24.67 14.52 18.33
N LEU A 100 -23.70 13.63 18.56
CA LEU A 100 -23.05 13.49 19.85
C LEU A 100 -22.34 14.78 20.27
N ILE A 101 -21.52 15.36 19.39
CA ILE A 101 -20.76 16.57 19.73
C ILE A 101 -21.69 17.78 19.92
N LYS A 102 -22.74 17.92 19.11
CA LYS A 102 -23.75 18.99 19.25
C LYS A 102 -24.60 18.88 20.52
N SER A 103 -24.63 17.71 21.17
CA SER A 103 -25.37 17.54 22.44
C SER A 103 -24.70 18.26 23.62
N PHE A 104 -23.45 18.67 23.48
CA PHE A 104 -22.72 19.43 24.50
C PHE A 104 -22.92 20.94 24.31
N PRO A 105 -23.00 21.72 25.39
CA PRO A 105 -22.98 23.18 25.31
C PRO A 105 -21.72 23.67 24.57
N PRO A 106 -21.85 24.61 23.62
CA PRO A 106 -20.68 25.18 22.95
C PRO A 106 -19.74 25.86 23.96
N GLY A 107 -18.45 25.50 23.92
CA GLY A 107 -17.43 26.14 24.75
C GLY A 107 -16.26 25.21 25.09
N GLY A 108 -15.12 25.81 25.44
CA GLY A 108 -13.90 25.07 25.77
C GLY A 108 -14.05 24.14 26.97
N GLU A 109 -14.86 24.52 27.97
CA GLU A 109 -15.13 23.70 29.15
C GLU A 109 -15.79 22.34 28.81
N SER A 110 -16.50 22.28 27.68
CA SER A 110 -17.14 21.06 27.19
C SER A 110 -16.20 20.17 26.39
N TYR A 111 -15.05 20.67 25.94
CA TYR A 111 -14.14 19.97 25.02
C TYR A 111 -13.70 18.61 25.55
N SER A 112 -13.11 18.60 26.75
CA SER A 112 -12.61 17.36 27.35
C SER A 112 -13.72 16.30 27.49
N LYS A 113 -14.92 16.71 27.92
CA LYS A 113 -16.06 15.81 28.09
C LYS A 113 -16.60 15.29 26.75
N ALA A 114 -16.72 16.17 25.75
CA ALA A 114 -17.19 15.80 24.43
C ALA A 114 -16.23 14.84 23.73
N LEU A 115 -14.92 15.12 23.81
CA LEU A 115 -13.88 14.26 23.26
C LEU A 115 -13.85 12.89 23.94
N GLN A 116 -13.93 12.86 25.28
CA GLN A 116 -13.97 11.62 26.04
C GLN A 116 -15.20 10.77 25.66
N GLN A 117 -16.36 11.38 25.48
CA GLN A 117 -17.58 10.68 25.06
C GLN A 117 -17.48 10.17 23.61
N LEU A 118 -16.86 10.94 22.72
CA LEU A 118 -16.57 10.49 21.35
C LEU A 118 -15.65 9.27 21.34
N GLN A 119 -14.55 9.31 22.08
CA GLN A 119 -13.62 8.19 22.25
C GLN A 119 -14.30 6.98 22.91
N SER A 120 -15.09 7.20 23.96
CA SER A 120 -15.83 6.15 24.64
C SER A 120 -16.83 5.47 23.70
N ARG A 121 -17.45 6.20 22.78
CA ARG A 121 -18.44 5.63 21.85
C ARG A 121 -17.82 4.93 20.65
N PHE A 122 -16.80 5.51 20.04
CA PHE A 122 -16.26 5.06 18.75
C PHE A 122 -14.82 4.54 18.82
N GLY A 123 -14.08 4.86 19.88
CA GLY A 123 -12.68 4.49 20.07
C GLY A 123 -12.44 3.31 21.01
N LYS A 124 -13.45 2.48 21.27
CA LYS A 124 -13.30 1.27 22.09
C LYS A 124 -12.40 0.26 21.38
N GLU A 125 -11.19 0.08 21.90
CA GLU A 125 -10.18 -0.81 21.30
C GLU A 125 -10.70 -2.24 21.12
N ASP A 126 -11.35 -2.82 22.13
CA ASP A 126 -11.90 -4.19 22.07
C ASP A 126 -12.90 -4.36 20.91
N LEU A 127 -13.78 -3.37 20.72
CA LEU A 127 -14.78 -3.39 19.66
C LEU A 127 -14.13 -3.17 18.29
N LEU A 128 -13.13 -2.30 18.20
CA LEU A 128 -12.34 -2.10 16.98
C LEU A 128 -11.63 -3.39 16.56
N ILE A 129 -10.98 -4.08 17.51
CA ILE A 129 -10.34 -5.38 17.28
C ILE A 129 -11.37 -6.36 16.73
N GLU A 130 -12.54 -6.48 17.36
CA GLU A 130 -13.61 -7.37 16.90
C GLU A 130 -14.04 -7.06 15.46
N VAL A 131 -14.23 -5.78 15.14
CA VAL A 131 -14.62 -5.33 13.79
C VAL A 131 -13.55 -5.69 12.75
N TYR A 132 -12.27 -5.43 13.04
CA TYR A 132 -11.18 -5.76 12.12
C TYR A 132 -10.99 -7.26 11.94
N VAL A 133 -11.14 -8.06 13.00
CA VAL A 133 -11.10 -9.53 12.93
C VAL A 133 -12.26 -10.06 12.10
N ARG A 134 -13.50 -9.58 12.33
CA ARG A 134 -14.66 -10.00 11.54
C ARG A 134 -14.53 -9.63 10.06
N ASP A 135 -14.01 -8.44 9.76
CA ASP A 135 -13.72 -8.03 8.38
C ASP A 135 -12.70 -8.97 7.73
N LEU A 136 -11.63 -9.33 8.45
CA LEU A 136 -10.61 -10.24 7.94
C LEU A 136 -11.19 -11.64 7.66
N LEU A 137 -12.00 -12.18 8.58
CA LEU A 137 -12.71 -13.44 8.37
C LEU A 137 -13.65 -13.38 7.16
N SER A 138 -14.37 -12.26 6.97
CA SER A 138 -15.28 -12.09 5.83
C SER A 138 -14.54 -12.10 4.49
N LEU A 139 -13.36 -11.48 4.40
CA LEU A 139 -12.54 -11.46 3.19
C LEU A 139 -12.15 -12.87 2.76
N VAL A 140 -11.77 -13.71 3.73
CA VAL A 140 -11.40 -15.11 3.51
C VAL A 140 -12.60 -15.94 3.04
N LEU A 141 -13.77 -15.72 3.64
CA LEU A 141 -14.98 -16.52 3.37
C LEU A 141 -15.70 -16.13 2.07
N LEU A 142 -15.64 -14.86 1.65
CA LEU A 142 -16.36 -14.34 0.47
C LEU A 142 -15.87 -14.90 -0.86
N LYS A 143 -14.66 -15.46 -0.91
CA LYS A 143 -14.07 -16.11 -2.10
C LYS A 143 -14.93 -17.25 -2.65
N ASN A 144 -15.76 -17.88 -1.84
CA ASN A 144 -16.68 -18.94 -2.28
C ASN A 144 -17.85 -18.45 -3.16
N SER A 145 -18.00 -17.13 -3.37
CA SER A 145 -19.16 -16.54 -4.06
C SER A 145 -18.85 -15.78 -5.36
N GLN A 146 -17.58 -15.47 -5.66
CA GLN A 146 -17.22 -14.58 -6.77
C GLN A 146 -16.44 -15.28 -7.87
N GLN A 147 -16.88 -15.09 -9.12
CA GLN A 147 -16.31 -15.72 -10.32
C GLN A 147 -15.00 -15.07 -10.80
N LYS A 148 -14.69 -13.84 -10.34
CA LYS A 148 -13.44 -13.11 -10.61
C LYS A 148 -12.90 -12.51 -9.31
N PHE A 149 -11.80 -13.08 -8.82
CA PHE A 149 -11.12 -12.66 -7.60
C PHE A 149 -9.79 -11.98 -7.96
N SER A 150 -9.49 -10.82 -7.37
CA SER A 150 -8.21 -10.13 -7.59
C SER A 150 -7.29 -10.37 -6.41
N LEU A 151 -6.16 -11.03 -6.68
CA LEU A 151 -5.16 -11.34 -5.65
C LEU A 151 -4.61 -10.07 -5.00
N ARG A 152 -4.33 -9.04 -5.80
CA ARG A 152 -3.93 -7.70 -5.33
C ARG A 152 -4.94 -7.11 -4.34
N LYS A 153 -6.23 -7.10 -4.68
CA LYS A 153 -7.26 -6.58 -3.77
C LYS A 153 -7.34 -7.38 -2.47
N LEU A 154 -7.20 -8.70 -2.52
CA LEU A 154 -7.16 -9.52 -1.29
C LEU A 154 -5.99 -9.10 -0.41
N TYR A 155 -4.78 -9.08 -0.98
CA TYR A 155 -3.57 -8.73 -0.26
C TYR A 155 -3.67 -7.34 0.37
N ASP A 156 -4.06 -6.33 -0.41
CA ASP A 156 -4.18 -4.96 0.08
C ASP A 156 -5.17 -4.85 1.25
N ASN A 157 -6.30 -5.57 1.18
CA ASN A 157 -7.28 -5.59 2.26
C ASN A 157 -6.77 -6.34 3.49
N LEU A 158 -6.16 -7.52 3.32
CA LEU A 158 -5.56 -8.26 4.44
C LEU A 158 -4.53 -7.40 5.16
N GLU A 159 -3.57 -6.84 4.42
CA GLU A 159 -2.48 -6.04 4.95
C GLU A 159 -2.98 -4.75 5.63
N LEU A 160 -4.06 -4.14 5.11
CA LEU A 160 -4.71 -3.00 5.76
C LEU A 160 -5.28 -3.37 7.14
N LYS A 161 -5.97 -4.52 7.24
CA LYS A 161 -6.60 -4.96 8.49
C LYS A 161 -5.56 -5.43 9.50
N LEU A 162 -4.49 -6.10 9.05
CA LEU A 162 -3.35 -6.50 9.89
C LEU A 162 -2.67 -5.28 10.52
N ARG A 163 -2.36 -4.25 9.72
CA ARG A 163 -1.79 -2.99 10.23
C ARG A 163 -2.71 -2.28 11.24
N ALA A 164 -4.02 -2.31 11.02
CA ALA A 164 -4.97 -1.74 11.98
C ALA A 164 -4.94 -2.46 13.34
N LEU A 165 -4.83 -3.79 13.33
CA LEU A 165 -4.70 -4.61 14.54
C LEU A 165 -3.37 -4.34 15.28
N GLU A 166 -2.27 -4.14 14.54
CA GLU A 166 -0.98 -3.76 15.13
C GLU A 166 -1.02 -2.40 15.82
N VAL A 167 -1.71 -1.41 15.23
CA VAL A 167 -1.93 -0.08 15.86
C VAL A 167 -2.73 -0.20 17.15
N LEU A 168 -3.65 -1.18 17.24
CA LEU A 168 -4.42 -1.50 18.44
C LEU A 168 -3.66 -2.37 19.44
N GLY A 169 -2.36 -2.59 19.24
CA GLY A 169 -1.51 -3.35 20.16
C GLY A 169 -1.68 -4.88 20.06
N VAL A 170 -2.37 -5.37 19.03
CA VAL A 170 -2.47 -6.80 18.77
C VAL A 170 -1.25 -7.23 17.97
N ALA A 171 -0.31 -7.86 18.67
CA ALA A 171 0.91 -8.38 18.07
C ALA A 171 0.62 -9.54 17.08
N ARG A 172 1.43 -9.61 16.02
CA ARG A 172 1.22 -10.50 14.88
C ARG A 172 1.29 -11.99 15.23
N ASP A 173 2.15 -12.34 16.17
CA ASP A 173 2.29 -13.68 16.75
C ASP A 173 0.99 -14.20 17.38
N LYS A 174 0.14 -13.31 17.93
CA LYS A 174 -1.11 -13.69 18.60
C LYS A 174 -2.19 -14.21 17.65
N TYR A 175 -2.15 -13.81 16.38
CA TYR A 175 -3.16 -14.20 15.39
C TYR A 175 -2.60 -14.98 14.20
N ALA A 176 -1.27 -14.98 13.97
CA ALA A 176 -0.64 -15.65 12.84
C ALA A 176 -1.04 -17.12 12.68
N ALA A 177 -1.05 -17.89 13.78
CA ALA A 177 -1.42 -19.30 13.75
C ALA A 177 -2.88 -19.55 13.34
N MET A 178 -3.80 -18.62 13.68
CA MET A 178 -5.20 -18.70 13.28
C MET A 178 -5.41 -18.19 11.85
N LEU A 179 -4.73 -17.12 11.47
CA LEU A 179 -4.92 -16.45 10.17
C LEU A 179 -4.24 -17.18 9.02
N TYR A 180 -3.09 -17.81 9.24
CA TYR A 180 -2.40 -18.57 8.20
C TYR A 180 -3.34 -19.56 7.45
N PRO A 181 -4.01 -20.52 8.11
CA PRO A 181 -4.85 -21.49 7.41
C PRO A 181 -6.07 -20.85 6.73
N LEU A 182 -6.55 -19.74 7.28
CA LEU A 182 -7.66 -18.97 6.72
C LEU A 182 -7.25 -18.28 5.42
N VAL A 183 -6.12 -17.56 5.43
CA VAL A 183 -5.59 -16.90 4.23
C VAL A 183 -5.21 -17.93 3.18
N GLU A 184 -4.54 -19.03 3.56
CA GLU A 184 -4.19 -20.12 2.65
C GLU A 184 -5.43 -20.70 1.95
N SER A 185 -6.51 -20.93 2.69
CA SER A 185 -7.78 -21.44 2.14
C SER A 185 -8.49 -20.42 1.22
N SER A 186 -8.25 -19.13 1.44
CA SER A 186 -8.83 -18.05 0.63
C SER A 186 -8.20 -17.90 -0.76
N LEU A 187 -7.05 -18.52 -1.03
CA LEU A 187 -6.31 -18.33 -2.29
C LEU A 187 -6.91 -19.12 -3.45
N PRO A 188 -7.06 -18.54 -4.65
CA PRO A 188 -7.48 -19.28 -5.85
C PRO A 188 -6.66 -20.57 -6.05
N ASP A 189 -7.28 -21.60 -6.62
CA ASP A 189 -6.64 -22.92 -6.76
C ASP A 189 -5.27 -22.87 -7.43
N ASP A 190 -5.12 -22.04 -8.46
CA ASP A 190 -3.85 -21.88 -9.18
C ASP A 190 -2.79 -21.21 -8.30
N THR A 191 -3.16 -20.14 -7.59
CA THR A 191 -2.30 -19.47 -6.60
C THR A 191 -1.92 -20.40 -5.46
N LEU A 192 -2.86 -21.21 -4.97
CA LEU A 192 -2.60 -22.18 -3.90
C LEU A 192 -1.64 -23.27 -4.37
N ARG A 193 -1.79 -23.79 -5.60
CA ARG A 193 -0.83 -24.74 -6.19
C ARG A 193 0.55 -24.12 -6.34
N ALA A 194 0.63 -22.86 -6.80
CA ALA A 194 1.89 -22.13 -6.90
C ALA A 194 2.56 -21.97 -5.52
N TRP A 195 1.78 -21.63 -4.50
CA TRP A 195 2.24 -21.58 -3.10
C TRP A 195 2.81 -22.91 -2.62
N GLN A 196 2.10 -24.04 -2.84
CA GLN A 196 2.60 -25.36 -2.42
C GLN A 196 3.90 -25.74 -3.13
N ARG A 197 4.05 -25.38 -4.42
CA ARG A 197 5.30 -25.60 -5.18
C ARG A 197 6.44 -24.75 -4.60
N PHE A 198 6.19 -23.45 -4.39
CA PHE A 198 7.14 -22.54 -3.76
C PHE A 198 7.61 -23.06 -2.40
N ARG A 199 6.66 -23.53 -1.58
CA ARG A 199 6.93 -24.13 -0.27
C ARG A 199 7.80 -25.38 -0.36
N ALA A 200 7.53 -26.27 -1.31
CA ALA A 200 8.30 -27.50 -1.49
C ALA A 200 9.75 -27.21 -1.90
N ILE A 201 9.96 -26.28 -2.83
CA ILE A 201 11.27 -25.87 -3.32
C ILE A 201 12.10 -25.25 -2.17
N ASN A 202 11.51 -24.34 -1.41
CA ASN A 202 12.21 -23.67 -0.31
C ASN A 202 12.51 -24.61 0.87
N ARG A 203 11.76 -25.71 1.03
CA ARG A 203 12.09 -26.76 2.00
C ARG A 203 13.37 -27.49 1.58
N SER A 204 13.48 -27.88 0.31
CA SER A 204 14.66 -28.61 -0.19
C SER A 204 15.98 -27.83 -0.11
N TYR A 205 15.95 -26.51 -0.31
CA TYR A 205 17.18 -25.69 -0.24
C TYR A 205 17.74 -25.56 1.19
N LYS A 206 16.89 -25.55 2.23
CA LYS A 206 17.33 -25.49 3.63
C LYS A 206 17.97 -26.79 4.12
N GLU A 207 17.54 -27.93 3.59
CA GLU A 207 18.10 -29.24 3.94
C GLU A 207 19.53 -29.42 3.39
N THR A 208 19.87 -28.73 2.30
CA THR A 208 21.23 -28.72 1.73
C THR A 208 22.22 -27.77 2.43
N GLU A 209 21.74 -26.67 3.04
CA GLU A 209 22.60 -25.63 3.66
C GLU A 209 22.82 -25.83 5.18
N SER A 210 22.12 -26.76 5.83
CA SER A 210 22.16 -26.96 7.28
C SER A 210 23.34 -27.80 7.81
N SER A 211 24.42 -27.92 7.03
CA SER A 211 25.65 -28.60 7.45
C SER A 211 26.67 -27.71 8.18
N GLU A 212 26.41 -26.40 8.35
CA GLU A 212 27.26 -25.52 9.17
C GLU A 212 26.47 -24.92 10.35
N GLN A 213 26.89 -25.29 11.57
CA GLN A 213 26.38 -24.75 12.83
C GLN A 213 26.71 -23.25 12.92
N ASN A 214 25.73 -22.42 13.30
CA ASN A 214 25.93 -21.38 14.30
C ASN A 214 24.60 -20.84 14.85
N ASP A 215 24.64 -20.55 16.14
CA ASP A 215 23.57 -20.04 16.99
C ASP A 215 22.78 -18.88 16.37
N LYS A 216 21.47 -19.08 16.22
CA LYS A 216 20.39 -18.13 16.57
C LYS A 216 19.05 -18.81 16.39
N LYS A 217 18.17 -18.57 17.35
CA LYS A 217 16.76 -18.98 17.44
C LYS A 217 15.86 -18.40 16.32
N GLU A 218 16.35 -18.32 15.08
CA GLU A 218 15.81 -17.42 14.04
C GLU A 218 15.76 -18.07 12.65
N SER A 219 15.25 -19.30 12.54
CA SER A 219 15.02 -19.88 11.20
C SER A 219 13.93 -20.94 11.08
N THR A 220 13.21 -21.25 12.16
CA THR A 220 12.10 -22.22 12.12
C THR A 220 10.77 -21.66 11.60
N HIS A 221 10.70 -20.38 11.22
CA HIS A 221 9.48 -19.85 10.61
C HIS A 221 9.82 -18.93 9.43
N ARG A 222 9.93 -19.51 8.24
CA ARG A 222 9.61 -18.81 6.96
C ARG A 222 8.38 -19.46 6.30
N MET A 223 7.58 -20.17 7.09
CA MET A 223 6.36 -20.89 6.66
C MET A 223 5.19 -20.54 7.59
N ASP A 224 5.09 -19.26 7.92
CA ASP A 224 4.02 -18.57 8.66
C ASP A 224 3.16 -17.77 7.68
N LEU A 225 2.17 -17.09 8.25
CA LEU A 225 1.48 -15.99 7.62
C LEU A 225 2.43 -15.01 6.90
N ASP A 226 3.59 -14.67 7.47
CA ASP A 226 4.53 -13.72 6.85
C ASP A 226 5.15 -14.27 5.56
N GLY A 227 5.60 -15.53 5.57
CA GLY A 227 6.08 -16.19 4.37
C GLY A 227 5.01 -16.28 3.28
N LEU A 228 3.76 -16.50 3.67
CA LEU A 228 2.64 -16.52 2.73
C LEU A 228 2.36 -15.13 2.16
N LEU A 229 2.33 -14.07 3.00
CA LEU A 229 2.14 -12.70 2.54
C LEU A 229 3.25 -12.26 1.58
N LEU A 230 4.51 -12.62 1.85
CA LEU A 230 5.63 -12.35 0.94
C LEU A 230 5.44 -13.03 -0.42
N PHE A 231 5.06 -14.31 -0.42
CA PHE A 231 4.75 -15.01 -1.67
C PHE A 231 3.63 -14.34 -2.46
N LEU A 232 2.58 -13.84 -1.77
CA LEU A 232 1.50 -13.14 -2.46
C LEU A 232 1.97 -11.87 -3.16
N ILE A 233 2.90 -11.12 -2.55
CA ILE A 233 3.51 -9.94 -3.19
C ILE A 233 4.23 -10.36 -4.47
N ASP A 234 5.07 -11.40 -4.39
CA ASP A 234 5.85 -11.91 -5.52
C ASP A 234 4.94 -12.42 -6.64
N GLU A 235 3.87 -13.13 -6.29
CA GLU A 235 2.88 -13.63 -7.26
C GLU A 235 2.14 -12.49 -7.96
N ILE A 236 1.72 -11.46 -7.20
CA ILE A 236 1.05 -10.27 -7.76
C ILE A 236 2.00 -9.54 -8.72
N GLU A 237 3.28 -9.37 -8.35
CA GLU A 237 4.27 -8.77 -9.24
C GLU A 237 4.51 -9.65 -10.48
N GLY A 238 4.50 -10.97 -10.31
CA GLY A 238 4.56 -11.96 -11.39
C GLY A 238 3.42 -11.79 -12.40
N GLU A 239 2.18 -11.67 -11.92
CA GLU A 239 1.00 -11.40 -12.76
C GLU A 239 1.18 -10.11 -13.59
N GLU A 240 1.71 -9.04 -12.97
CA GLU A 240 1.97 -7.78 -13.66
C GLU A 240 3.07 -7.92 -14.72
N ARG A 241 4.16 -8.63 -14.41
CA ARG A 241 5.24 -8.91 -15.37
C ARG A 241 4.75 -9.73 -16.57
N VAL A 242 3.92 -10.75 -16.34
CA VAL A 242 3.30 -11.56 -17.40
C VAL A 242 2.36 -10.70 -18.25
N SER A 243 1.56 -9.84 -17.63
CA SER A 243 0.68 -8.89 -18.33
C SER A 243 1.50 -7.94 -19.21
N ILE A 244 2.63 -7.43 -18.73
CA ILE A 244 3.53 -6.60 -19.55
C ILE A 244 4.08 -7.41 -20.73
N ALA A 245 4.66 -8.58 -20.47
CA ALA A 245 5.29 -9.41 -21.50
C ALA A 245 4.32 -9.84 -22.60
N THR A 246 3.09 -10.20 -22.24
CA THR A 246 2.05 -10.63 -23.19
C THR A 246 1.51 -9.47 -24.02
N ASN A 247 1.41 -8.27 -23.43
CA ASN A 247 0.90 -7.08 -24.13
C ASN A 247 1.97 -6.28 -24.89
N CYS A 248 3.26 -6.52 -24.65
CA CYS A 248 4.35 -5.79 -25.32
C CYS A 248 4.35 -5.94 -26.85
N PHE A 249 3.86 -7.07 -27.39
CA PHE A 249 3.90 -7.36 -28.83
C PHE A 249 2.55 -7.30 -29.56
N THR A 250 1.44 -7.06 -28.85
CA THR A 250 0.09 -7.05 -29.43
C THR A 250 -0.30 -5.72 -30.10
N LYS A 251 0.60 -4.72 -30.11
CA LYS A 251 0.37 -3.40 -30.72
C LYS A 251 0.71 -3.27 -32.21
N TYR A 252 1.19 -4.32 -32.87
CA TYR A 252 1.36 -4.29 -34.33
C TYR A 252 0.09 -4.77 -35.01
N PRO A 253 -0.69 -3.88 -35.66
CA PRO A 253 -1.80 -4.35 -36.49
C PRO A 253 -1.22 -5.20 -37.61
N SER A 254 -1.67 -6.45 -37.71
CA SER A 254 -1.41 -7.32 -38.85
C SER A 254 -1.73 -6.52 -40.13
N PRO A 255 -0.84 -6.49 -41.14
CA PRO A 255 -1.17 -5.88 -42.43
C PRO A 255 -2.44 -6.57 -42.94
N LYS A 256 -3.53 -5.80 -43.13
CA LYS A 256 -4.76 -6.32 -43.70
C LYS A 256 -4.43 -6.95 -45.07
N PRO A 257 -4.91 -8.16 -45.40
CA PRO A 257 -4.77 -8.69 -46.74
C PRO A 257 -5.56 -7.77 -47.69
N GLY A 258 -4.85 -6.87 -48.36
CA GLY A 258 -5.42 -6.00 -49.37
C GLY A 258 -5.89 -6.84 -50.56
N ASN A 259 -7.13 -6.61 -50.97
CA ASN A 259 -7.75 -7.16 -52.17
C ASN A 259 -6.78 -7.15 -53.37
N ALA A 260 -6.19 -8.30 -53.68
CA ALA A 260 -5.48 -8.50 -54.93
C ALA A 260 -6.53 -8.61 -56.05
N LYS A 261 -6.93 -7.47 -56.61
CA LYS A 261 -7.56 -7.45 -57.93
C LYS A 261 -6.55 -8.01 -58.93
N HIS A 262 -6.96 -9.05 -59.65
CA HIS A 262 -6.31 -9.56 -60.84
C HIS A 262 -5.90 -8.39 -61.76
N PHE A 263 -4.61 -8.14 -61.87
CA PHE A 263 -4.02 -7.47 -63.02
C PHE A 263 -2.91 -8.36 -63.54
N GLY A 264 -3.22 -9.11 -64.59
CA GLY A 264 -2.23 -9.84 -65.35
C GLY A 264 -1.38 -8.85 -66.14
N PHE A 265 -0.06 -8.95 -66.00
CA PHE A 265 0.87 -8.50 -67.02
C PHE A 265 1.86 -9.62 -67.31
N LYS A 266 1.96 -9.91 -68.62
CA LYS A 266 2.73 -10.98 -69.25
C LYS A 266 4.23 -10.65 -69.28
N ASN A 267 5.01 -11.74 -69.28
CA ASN A 267 6.30 -11.97 -69.93
C ASN A 267 7.63 -11.50 -69.29
N ARG A 268 8.44 -12.53 -68.97
CA ARG A 268 9.90 -12.72 -69.19
C ARG A 268 10.82 -11.49 -69.07
N ARG A 269 11.75 -11.56 -68.10
CA ARG A 269 13.19 -11.77 -68.35
C ARG A 269 13.96 -12.02 -67.04
N GLU A 270 14.66 -13.16 -67.02
CA GLU A 270 15.97 -13.44 -66.40
C GLU A 270 16.20 -13.15 -64.90
N PHE A 271 16.30 -14.23 -64.10
CA PHE A 271 17.04 -14.25 -62.84
C PHE A 271 18.42 -14.89 -63.10
N PRO A 272 19.55 -14.18 -62.89
CA PRO A 272 20.82 -14.85 -62.75
C PRO A 272 20.97 -15.43 -61.33
N GLN A 273 21.27 -16.73 -61.28
CA GLN A 273 21.74 -17.44 -60.09
C GLN A 273 22.95 -16.73 -59.46
N ALA A 274 22.89 -16.45 -58.15
CA ALA A 274 24.08 -16.27 -57.33
C ALA A 274 24.17 -17.45 -56.36
N HIS A 275 24.83 -18.49 -56.85
CA HIS A 275 25.31 -19.64 -56.10
C HIS A 275 26.58 -19.20 -55.33
N LEU A 276 26.68 -19.62 -54.06
CA LEU A 276 27.87 -19.68 -53.20
C LEU A 276 28.50 -18.34 -52.78
N LEU A 277 28.61 -18.13 -51.46
CA LEU A 277 29.90 -17.96 -50.76
C LEU A 277 29.67 -18.13 -49.24
N LEU A 278 29.63 -19.39 -48.78
CA LEU A 278 30.03 -19.77 -47.43
C LEU A 278 31.27 -20.64 -47.58
N GLN A 279 32.45 -20.03 -47.40
CA GLN A 279 33.68 -20.68 -46.91
C GLN A 279 34.79 -19.63 -46.76
N LEU A 280 34.98 -19.16 -45.52
CA LEU A 280 36.17 -19.42 -44.69
C LEU A 280 35.93 -18.82 -43.29
#